data_AF-A0A0G0EMQ2-F1
#
_entry.id   AF-A0A0G0EMQ2-F1
#
_cell.length_a   1.000
_cell.length_b   1.000
_cell.length_c   1.000
_cell.angle_alpha   90.00
_cell.angle_beta   90.00
_cell.angle_gamma   90.00
#
_symmetry.space_group_name_H-M   'P 1'
#
loop_
_entity.id
_entity.type
_entity.pdbx_description
1 polymer ?
#
loop_
_entity_poly.entity_id
_entity_poly.type
_entity_poly.pdbx_seq_one_letter_code
_entity_poly.pdbx_strand_id
1 'polypeptide(L)'
;MKKNTSSVKNRPSKKGSILAYSLVIVAIMLAIATALSSVVIIEKKSAGSIEFSMQALQTADTGIQLALKKINLELTDGSPGIITDAFPSPANPACDASGLLADNTDADPDTGDGVDVLYDLTFYGKNNPTVPLQCTADVEDIARIRSVGKYKETVRATEVAVSDNLTKLLLHGDGTPLNIVDSSPDPKIISRHGQVTQSVSEHMFSSGRSIRFENTITVDDYLTVSASPDFDFAAAEAFTVDFWFRSTSPTMQNMFSFGAAGSNIDIVLNPTVAGTCASTGIIAYWNGNITGNKICGGTTNSYTSNITVTWHHVALIRETSGDVNLYVDGKAVGTSVNDATGIDLSTDINYIGTSRSTADHFKGYIDELRVSKGVARWIANFTPPTSAY
;
A
#
# COMPACT_ATOMS: atom_id res chain seq x y z
N MET A 1 -41.30 -77.14 -66.60
CA MET A 1 -40.57 -75.93 -66.18
C MET A 1 -41.57 -74.83 -65.83
N LYS A 2 -41.79 -74.54 -64.54
CA LYS A 2 -42.51 -73.35 -64.06
C LYS A 2 -41.60 -72.65 -63.04
N LYS A 3 -41.02 -71.51 -63.42
CA LYS A 3 -40.33 -70.61 -62.49
C LYS A 3 -41.39 -69.70 -61.86
N ASN A 4 -41.56 -69.82 -60.55
CA ASN A 4 -42.24 -68.83 -59.72
C ASN A 4 -41.24 -67.72 -59.40
N THR A 5 -41.42 -66.54 -59.98
CA THR A 5 -40.69 -65.32 -59.56
C THR A 5 -41.66 -64.41 -58.82
N SER A 6 -41.36 -64.18 -57.53
CA SER A 6 -42.08 -63.30 -56.63
C SER A 6 -42.14 -61.86 -57.14
N SER A 7 -43.31 -61.23 -57.11
CA SER A 7 -43.49 -59.83 -57.48
C SER A 7 -42.85 -58.90 -56.44
N VAL A 8 -41.93 -58.04 -56.86
CA VAL A 8 -41.51 -56.86 -56.08
C VAL A 8 -42.58 -55.78 -56.28
N LYS A 9 -43.35 -55.47 -55.24
CA LYS A 9 -44.26 -54.31 -55.23
C LYS A 9 -43.43 -53.02 -55.22
N ASN A 10 -43.37 -52.32 -56.34
CA ASN A 10 -42.88 -50.93 -56.40
C ASN A 10 -43.78 -50.05 -55.52
N ARG A 11 -43.24 -49.51 -54.42
CA ARG A 11 -43.88 -48.42 -53.68
C ARG A 11 -43.87 -47.15 -54.56
N PRO A 12 -44.98 -46.40 -54.68
CA PRO A 12 -44.99 -45.16 -55.43
C PRO A 12 -44.05 -44.14 -54.76
N SER A 13 -43.12 -43.57 -55.52
CA SER A 13 -42.28 -42.48 -55.05
C SER A 13 -43.16 -41.25 -54.83
N LYS A 14 -43.34 -40.85 -53.57
CA LYS A 14 -43.98 -39.57 -53.23
C LYS A 14 -43.03 -38.46 -53.71
N LYS A 15 -43.35 -37.82 -54.83
CA LYS A 15 -42.64 -36.61 -55.28
C LYS A 15 -42.92 -35.51 -54.26
N GLY A 16 -41.92 -35.17 -53.44
CA GLY A 16 -42.02 -34.05 -52.51
C GLY A 16 -42.22 -32.74 -53.28
N SER A 17 -43.02 -31.82 -52.72
CA SER A 17 -43.22 -30.50 -53.33
C SER A 17 -41.92 -29.70 -53.25
N ILE A 18 -41.39 -29.29 -54.40
CA ILE A 18 -40.21 -28.41 -54.50
C ILE A 18 -40.44 -27.14 -53.67
N LEU A 19 -41.68 -26.64 -53.65
CA LEU A 19 -42.07 -25.47 -52.86
C LEU A 19 -41.87 -25.70 -51.35
N ALA A 20 -42.18 -26.91 -50.85
CA ALA A 20 -42.01 -27.23 -49.44
C ALA A 20 -40.54 -27.32 -49.04
N TYR A 21 -39.69 -27.92 -49.88
CA TYR A 21 -38.25 -27.95 -49.66
C TYR A 21 -37.63 -26.54 -49.72
N SER A 22 -38.03 -25.71 -50.69
CA SER A 22 -37.56 -24.33 -50.78
C SER A 22 -37.99 -23.50 -49.57
N LEU A 23 -39.21 -23.66 -49.07
CA LEU A 23 -39.69 -22.99 -47.85
C LEU A 23 -38.89 -23.39 -46.62
N VAL A 24 -38.58 -24.67 -46.45
CA VAL A 24 -37.76 -25.17 -45.34
C VAL A 24 -36.34 -24.60 -45.42
N ILE A 25 -35.74 -24.57 -46.61
CA ILE A 25 -34.40 -23.99 -46.80
C ILE A 25 -34.41 -22.50 -46.46
N VAL A 26 -35.40 -21.73 -46.94
CA VAL A 26 -35.51 -20.29 -46.62
C VAL A 26 -35.71 -20.06 -45.12
N ALA A 27 -36.53 -20.88 -44.46
CA ALA A 27 -36.73 -20.78 -43.00
C ALA A 27 -35.43 -21.06 -42.21
N ILE A 28 -34.66 -22.08 -42.63
CA ILE A 28 -33.35 -22.39 -42.03
C ILE A 28 -32.36 -21.24 -42.28
N MET A 29 -32.30 -20.71 -43.49
CA MET A 29 -31.42 -19.58 -43.83
C MET A 29 -31.76 -18.33 -43.01
N LEU A 30 -33.05 -18.04 -42.80
CA LEU A 30 -33.48 -16.92 -41.96
C LEU A 30 -33.15 -17.15 -40.47
N ALA A 31 -33.29 -18.38 -39.97
CA ALA A 31 -32.89 -18.74 -38.61
C ALA A 31 -31.38 -18.59 -38.39
N ILE A 32 -30.57 -19.01 -39.36
CA ILE A 32 -29.10 -18.84 -39.31
C ILE A 32 -28.73 -17.35 -39.36
N ALA A 33 -29.34 -16.58 -40.26
CA ALA A 33 -29.07 -15.14 -40.38
C ALA A 33 -29.39 -14.39 -39.09
N THR A 34 -30.55 -14.66 -38.48
CA THR A 34 -30.94 -14.03 -37.21
C THR A 34 -30.03 -14.43 -36.05
N ALA A 35 -29.60 -15.70 -35.98
CA ALA A 35 -28.64 -16.15 -34.99
C ALA A 35 -27.28 -15.44 -35.14
N LEU A 36 -26.73 -15.36 -36.36
CA LEU A 36 -25.47 -14.65 -36.62
C LEU A 36 -25.55 -13.16 -36.27
N SER A 37 -26.64 -12.48 -36.66
CA SER A 37 -26.83 -11.08 -36.30
C SER A 37 -26.90 -10.87 -34.78
N SER A 38 -27.57 -11.77 -34.04
CA SER A 38 -27.65 -11.68 -32.58
C SER A 38 -26.27 -11.84 -31.91
N VAL A 39 -25.44 -12.77 -32.39
CA VAL A 39 -24.07 -12.98 -31.87
C VAL A 39 -23.21 -11.74 -32.10
N VAL A 40 -23.24 -11.17 -33.31
CA VAL A 40 -22.46 -9.96 -33.63
C VAL A 40 -22.88 -8.77 -32.77
N ILE A 41 -24.19 -8.62 -32.50
CA ILE A 41 -24.69 -7.56 -31.61
C ILE A 41 -24.18 -7.78 -30.17
N ILE A 42 -24.18 -9.02 -29.68
CA ILE A 42 -23.70 -9.36 -28.35
C ILE A 42 -22.19 -9.10 -28.23
N GLU A 43 -21.39 -9.55 -29.20
CA GLU A 43 -19.94 -9.32 -29.22
C GLU A 43 -19.61 -7.82 -29.28
N LYS A 44 -20.31 -7.06 -30.13
CA LYS A 44 -20.14 -5.61 -30.22
C LYS A 44 -20.52 -4.89 -28.92
N LYS A 45 -21.60 -5.31 -28.27
CA LYS A 45 -22.01 -4.76 -26.96
C LYS A 45 -20.99 -5.09 -25.87
N SER A 46 -20.46 -6.31 -25.87
CA SER A 46 -19.42 -6.77 -24.94
C SER A 46 -18.09 -6.02 -25.15
N ALA A 47 -17.71 -5.75 -26.40
CA ALA A 47 -16.52 -4.97 -26.71
C ALA A 47 -16.66 -3.52 -26.19
N GLY A 48 -17.81 -2.89 -26.43
CA GLY A 48 -18.09 -1.54 -25.93
C GLY A 48 -18.12 -1.45 -24.40
N SER A 49 -18.64 -2.47 -23.69
CA SER A 49 -18.63 -2.43 -22.22
C SER A 49 -17.23 -2.58 -21.62
N ILE A 50 -16.33 -3.32 -22.28
CA ILE A 50 -14.92 -3.41 -21.86
C ILE A 50 -14.22 -2.07 -22.10
N GLU A 51 -14.43 -1.46 -23.28
CA GLU A 51 -13.89 -0.14 -23.62
C GLU A 51 -14.34 0.93 -22.61
N PHE A 52 -15.63 0.98 -22.27
CA PHE A 52 -16.13 1.98 -21.31
C PHE A 52 -15.59 1.74 -19.90
N SER A 53 -15.41 0.47 -19.52
CA SER A 53 -14.78 0.11 -18.24
C SER A 53 -13.31 0.53 -18.19
N MET A 54 -12.54 0.34 -19.27
CA MET A 54 -11.14 0.75 -19.32
C MET A 54 -11.03 2.27 -19.28
N GLN A 55 -11.87 2.98 -20.04
CA GLN A 55 -11.89 4.44 -20.04
C GLN A 55 -12.23 5.00 -18.66
N ALA A 56 -13.27 4.47 -18.00
CA ALA A 56 -13.62 4.90 -16.64
C ALA A 56 -12.48 4.66 -15.63
N LEU A 57 -11.72 3.57 -15.76
CA LEU A 57 -10.55 3.31 -14.90
C LEU A 57 -9.42 4.30 -15.19
N GLN A 58 -9.11 4.54 -16.47
CA GLN A 58 -8.12 5.54 -16.88
C GLN A 58 -8.49 6.93 -16.36
N THR A 59 -9.75 7.32 -16.44
CA THR A 59 -10.25 8.58 -15.88
C THR A 59 -10.06 8.65 -14.37
N ALA A 60 -10.31 7.56 -13.64
CA ALA A 60 -10.05 7.49 -12.21
C ALA A 60 -8.57 7.70 -11.89
N ASP A 61 -7.68 7.00 -12.61
CA ASP A 61 -6.22 7.08 -12.43
C ASP A 61 -5.68 8.49 -12.77
N THR A 62 -6.15 9.09 -13.86
CA THR A 62 -5.82 10.48 -14.21
C THR A 62 -6.27 11.45 -13.12
N GLY A 63 -7.48 11.24 -12.56
CA GLY A 63 -7.98 12.05 -11.45
C GLY A 63 -7.06 12.00 -10.22
N ILE A 64 -6.50 10.83 -9.89
CA ILE A 64 -5.50 10.71 -8.81
C ILE A 64 -4.22 11.47 -9.16
N GLN A 65 -3.70 11.33 -10.38
CA GLN A 65 -2.48 12.01 -10.80
C GLN A 65 -2.62 13.54 -10.73
N LEU A 66 -3.75 14.07 -11.18
CA LEU A 66 -4.05 15.50 -11.11
C LEU A 66 -4.22 15.97 -9.66
N ALA A 67 -4.91 15.18 -8.83
CA ALA A 67 -5.06 15.48 -7.41
C ALA A 67 -3.72 15.55 -6.69
N LEU A 68 -2.86 14.56 -6.87
CA LEU A 68 -1.52 14.52 -6.30
C LEU A 68 -0.68 15.74 -6.75
N LYS A 69 -0.74 16.08 -8.03
CA LYS A 69 -0.03 17.24 -8.58
C LYS A 69 -0.49 18.55 -7.92
N LYS A 70 -1.79 18.75 -7.78
CA LYS A 70 -2.38 19.95 -7.16
C LYS A 70 -2.05 20.05 -5.67
N ILE A 71 -2.20 18.96 -4.94
CA ILE A 71 -1.84 18.87 -3.51
C ILE A 71 -0.36 19.16 -3.31
N ASN A 72 0.52 18.59 -4.15
CA ASN A 72 1.96 18.84 -4.05
C ASN A 72 2.33 20.31 -4.28
N LEU A 73 1.60 21.04 -5.12
CA LEU A 73 1.83 22.49 -5.31
C LEU A 73 1.52 23.26 -4.02
N GLU A 74 0.38 22.99 -3.38
CA GLU A 74 0.02 23.62 -2.10
C GLU A 74 1.02 23.29 -0.98
N LEU A 75 1.55 22.07 -0.96
CA LEU A 75 2.55 21.66 0.03
C LEU A 75 3.91 22.38 -0.15
N THR A 76 4.23 22.85 -1.36
CA THR A 76 5.52 23.51 -1.64
C THR A 76 5.56 25.00 -1.32
N ASP A 77 4.41 25.64 -1.09
CA ASP A 77 4.32 27.11 -0.93
C ASP A 77 4.61 27.61 0.50
N GLY A 78 5.03 26.74 1.42
CA GLY A 78 5.54 27.10 2.75
C GLY A 78 4.46 27.51 3.77
N SER A 79 3.19 27.47 3.38
CA SER A 79 2.01 27.51 4.26
C SER A 79 0.94 26.65 3.60
N PRO A 80 0.92 25.34 3.90
CA PRO A 80 -0.01 24.40 3.27
C PRO A 80 -1.45 24.90 3.45
N GLY A 81 -2.17 25.03 2.34
CA GLY A 81 -3.57 25.44 2.34
C GLY A 81 -4.51 24.31 2.77
N ILE A 82 -5.81 24.57 2.62
CA ILE A 82 -6.84 23.55 2.77
C ILE A 82 -7.10 22.84 1.44
N ILE A 83 -7.77 21.69 1.47
CA ILE A 83 -8.10 20.92 0.25
C ILE A 83 -8.76 21.81 -0.82
N THR A 84 -9.67 22.72 -0.48
CA THR A 84 -10.29 23.59 -1.50
C THR A 84 -9.30 24.53 -2.21
N ASP A 85 -8.19 24.89 -1.57
CA ASP A 85 -7.20 25.78 -2.17
C ASP A 85 -6.44 25.08 -3.30
N ALA A 86 -6.18 23.78 -3.14
CA ALA A 86 -5.56 22.93 -4.16
C ALA A 86 -6.45 22.73 -5.41
N PHE A 87 -7.78 22.89 -5.28
CA PHE A 87 -8.73 22.66 -6.36
C PHE A 87 -9.59 23.90 -6.64
N PRO A 88 -8.99 25.05 -7.03
CA PRO A 88 -9.72 26.27 -7.28
C PRO A 88 -10.43 26.17 -8.64
N SER A 89 -11.77 26.18 -8.67
CA SER A 89 -12.53 26.25 -9.92
C SER A 89 -13.36 27.54 -10.02
N PRO A 90 -13.37 28.22 -11.19
CA PRO A 90 -14.31 29.31 -11.47
C PRO A 90 -15.76 28.83 -11.65
N ALA A 91 -15.98 27.52 -11.77
CA ALA A 91 -17.28 26.85 -11.82
C ALA A 91 -17.20 25.59 -10.97
N ASN A 92 -17.54 25.73 -9.70
CA ASN A 92 -17.68 24.66 -8.70
C ASN A 92 -18.16 23.32 -9.30
N PRO A 93 -17.57 22.22 -8.87
CA PRO A 93 -18.25 21.30 -7.99
C PRO A 93 -17.92 21.74 -6.56
N ALA A 94 -18.93 22.32 -5.89
CA ALA A 94 -18.79 22.67 -4.50
C ALA A 94 -18.42 21.40 -3.77
N CYS A 95 -17.30 21.41 -3.05
CA CYS A 95 -17.08 20.38 -2.04
C CYS A 95 -18.37 20.25 -1.24
N ASP A 96 -18.98 19.07 -1.28
CA ASP A 96 -20.23 18.88 -0.59
C ASP A 96 -19.99 18.72 0.92
N ALA A 97 -21.06 18.66 1.70
CA ALA A 97 -20.96 18.47 3.15
C ALA A 97 -20.35 17.12 3.56
N SER A 98 -20.11 16.21 2.60
CA SER A 98 -19.45 14.93 2.83
C SER A 98 -17.95 14.97 2.50
N GLY A 99 -17.42 16.07 1.98
CA GLY A 99 -16.02 16.18 1.57
C GLY A 99 -15.75 15.71 0.13
N LEU A 100 -16.80 15.51 -0.68
CA LEU A 100 -16.69 15.05 -2.06
C LEU A 100 -16.44 16.24 -3.00
N LEU A 101 -15.37 16.16 -3.79
CA LEU A 101 -15.17 17.02 -4.96
C LEU A 101 -15.69 16.28 -6.20
N ALA A 102 -16.95 16.49 -6.56
CA ALA A 102 -17.60 15.78 -7.67
C ALA A 102 -17.20 16.33 -9.05
N ASP A 103 -17.51 15.60 -10.11
CA ASP A 103 -17.63 16.10 -11.49
C ASP A 103 -16.46 16.97 -12.00
N ASN A 104 -15.22 16.60 -11.64
CA ASN A 104 -14.03 17.25 -12.18
C ASN A 104 -13.83 16.85 -13.65
N THR A 105 -13.60 17.83 -14.52
CA THR A 105 -13.57 17.66 -15.98
C THR A 105 -12.17 17.73 -16.59
N ASP A 106 -11.13 18.03 -15.81
CA ASP A 106 -9.77 18.27 -16.30
C ASP A 106 -8.95 17.00 -16.54
N ALA A 107 -9.60 15.83 -16.50
CA ALA A 107 -8.97 14.54 -16.81
C ALA A 107 -8.79 14.26 -18.32
N ASP A 108 -9.30 15.14 -19.20
CA ASP A 108 -9.20 14.97 -20.66
C ASP A 108 -8.32 16.08 -21.31
N PRO A 109 -7.20 15.73 -21.97
CA PRO A 109 -6.41 16.69 -22.74
C PRO A 109 -6.97 17.04 -24.13
N ASP A 110 -8.02 16.38 -24.64
CA ASP A 110 -8.51 16.57 -26.02
C ASP A 110 -10.05 16.66 -26.08
N THR A 111 -10.58 17.88 -25.98
CA THR A 111 -12.03 18.18 -26.00
C THR A 111 -12.68 18.04 -27.39
N GLY A 112 -12.44 16.93 -28.09
CA GLY A 112 -12.92 16.70 -29.45
C GLY A 112 -14.38 16.22 -29.55
N ASP A 113 -14.86 15.43 -28.58
CA ASP A 113 -16.07 14.63 -28.79
C ASP A 113 -17.21 14.84 -27.77
N GLY A 114 -17.12 15.82 -26.88
CA GLY A 114 -18.23 16.22 -26.01
C GLY A 114 -18.80 15.10 -25.13
N VAL A 115 -17.94 14.16 -24.70
CA VAL A 115 -18.32 13.08 -23.78
C VAL A 115 -17.94 13.49 -22.34
N ASP A 116 -18.87 13.30 -21.41
CA ASP A 116 -18.72 13.53 -19.96
C ASP A 116 -17.66 12.60 -19.35
N VAL A 117 -16.38 12.90 -19.55
CA VAL A 117 -15.26 12.31 -18.82
C VAL A 117 -15.14 13.07 -17.50
N LEU A 118 -15.64 12.46 -16.43
CA LEU A 118 -15.72 13.09 -15.12
C LEU A 118 -15.02 12.21 -14.08
N TYR A 119 -14.44 12.84 -13.06
CA TYR A 119 -14.00 12.12 -11.88
C TYR A 119 -14.40 12.83 -10.60
N ASP A 120 -14.76 12.03 -9.59
CA ASP A 120 -15.02 12.52 -8.24
C ASP A 120 -13.81 12.19 -7.35
N LEU A 121 -13.43 13.11 -6.46
CA LEU A 121 -12.37 12.89 -5.48
C LEU A 121 -12.94 12.85 -4.05
N THR A 122 -12.40 11.92 -3.26
CA THR A 122 -12.64 11.84 -1.81
C THR A 122 -11.31 11.64 -1.11
N PHE A 123 -11.06 12.39 -0.04
CA PHE A 123 -9.82 12.34 0.73
C PHE A 123 -10.06 11.69 2.09
N TYR A 124 -9.10 10.92 2.59
CA TYR A 124 -9.16 10.30 3.90
C TYR A 124 -7.96 10.72 4.74
N GLY A 125 -8.20 10.95 6.03
CA GLY A 125 -7.19 11.49 6.94
C GLY A 125 -6.35 10.43 7.64
N LYS A 126 -5.14 10.82 8.06
CA LYS A 126 -4.20 9.97 8.83
C LYS A 126 -4.82 9.33 10.08
N ASN A 127 -5.73 10.06 10.75
CA ASN A 127 -6.29 9.66 12.05
C ASN A 127 -7.60 8.87 11.96
N ASN A 128 -8.33 8.98 10.85
CA ASN A 128 -9.58 8.26 10.64
C ASN A 128 -9.71 7.82 9.18
N PRO A 129 -9.23 6.61 8.85
CA PRO A 129 -9.23 6.12 7.48
C PRO A 129 -10.62 5.79 6.94
N THR A 130 -11.68 5.84 7.76
CA THR A 130 -13.03 5.40 7.36
C THR A 130 -13.98 6.54 7.03
N VAL A 131 -13.64 7.76 7.46
CA VAL A 131 -14.48 8.95 7.28
C VAL A 131 -13.75 9.91 6.34
N PRO A 132 -14.39 10.37 5.25
CA PRO A 132 -13.82 11.39 4.39
C PRO A 132 -13.47 12.68 5.15
N LEU A 133 -12.34 13.27 4.80
CA LEU A 133 -11.97 14.62 5.22
C LEU A 133 -12.94 15.62 4.59
N GLN A 134 -13.32 16.62 5.37
CA GLN A 134 -13.99 17.80 4.82
C GLN A 134 -13.01 18.60 3.98
N CYS A 135 -13.44 19.30 2.93
CA CYS A 135 -12.48 20.03 2.09
C CYS A 135 -11.87 21.28 2.75
N THR A 136 -12.31 21.61 3.98
CA THR A 136 -11.65 22.59 4.84
C THR A 136 -10.52 21.98 5.68
N ALA A 137 -10.24 20.69 5.53
CA ALA A 137 -9.10 20.05 6.16
C ALA A 137 -7.80 20.47 5.45
N ASP A 138 -6.72 20.48 6.21
CA ASP A 138 -5.39 20.81 5.71
C ASP A 138 -4.93 19.75 4.71
N VAL A 139 -4.30 20.16 3.61
CA VAL A 139 -3.80 19.22 2.60
C VAL A 139 -2.77 18.23 3.16
N GLU A 140 -2.09 18.61 4.24
CA GLU A 140 -1.11 17.76 4.96
C GLU A 140 -1.75 16.57 5.68
N ASP A 141 -3.05 16.64 5.99
CA ASP A 141 -3.77 15.58 6.68
C ASP A 141 -4.20 14.44 5.75
N ILE A 142 -4.13 14.65 4.44
CA ILE A 142 -4.50 13.66 3.42
C ILE A 142 -3.54 12.47 3.53
N ALA A 143 -4.11 11.31 3.84
CA ALA A 143 -3.41 10.03 3.86
C ALA A 143 -3.79 9.15 2.67
N ARG A 144 -5.01 9.28 2.13
CA ARG A 144 -5.43 8.55 0.93
C ARG A 144 -6.33 9.40 0.05
N ILE A 145 -6.23 9.16 -1.26
CA ILE A 145 -7.06 9.78 -2.29
C ILE A 145 -7.82 8.67 -2.98
N ARG A 146 -9.14 8.76 -2.97
CA ARG A 146 -10.03 7.92 -3.77
C ARG A 146 -10.52 8.76 -4.94
N SER A 147 -10.35 8.23 -6.14
CA SER A 147 -10.87 8.81 -7.38
C SER A 147 -11.89 7.87 -8.00
N VAL A 148 -13.05 8.41 -8.39
CA VAL A 148 -14.12 7.67 -9.04
C VAL A 148 -14.29 8.23 -10.45
N GLY A 149 -13.75 7.53 -11.44
CA GLY A 149 -13.88 7.88 -12.85
C GLY A 149 -15.22 7.42 -13.41
N LYS A 150 -15.90 8.34 -14.11
CA LYS A 150 -17.15 8.13 -14.82
C LYS A 150 -16.90 8.31 -16.31
N TYR A 151 -17.32 7.32 -17.09
CA TYR A 151 -17.38 7.41 -18.53
C TYR A 151 -18.70 6.84 -19.02
N LYS A 152 -19.56 7.71 -19.56
CA LYS A 152 -20.97 7.40 -19.87
C LYS A 152 -21.66 6.90 -18.59
N GLU A 153 -22.21 5.68 -18.61
CA GLU A 153 -22.87 5.04 -17.45
C GLU A 153 -21.94 4.07 -16.70
N THR A 154 -20.65 4.00 -17.05
CA THR A 154 -19.70 3.08 -16.41
C THR A 154 -18.85 3.82 -15.39
N VAL A 155 -18.71 3.19 -14.22
CA VAL A 155 -17.95 3.74 -13.10
C VAL A 155 -16.85 2.77 -12.67
N ARG A 156 -15.66 3.33 -12.43
CA ARG A 156 -14.51 2.65 -11.83
C ARG A 156 -13.92 3.54 -10.76
N ALA A 157 -13.34 2.93 -9.74
CA ALA A 157 -12.71 3.66 -8.65
C ALA A 157 -11.31 3.12 -8.43
N THR A 158 -10.38 4.04 -8.22
CA THR A 158 -9.02 3.75 -7.78
C THR A 158 -8.81 4.49 -6.46
N GLU A 159 -8.04 3.90 -5.55
CA GLU A 159 -7.67 4.52 -4.28
C GLU A 159 -6.17 4.35 -4.09
N VAL A 160 -5.49 5.44 -3.72
CA VAL A 160 -4.04 5.50 -3.57
C VAL A 160 -3.72 6.14 -2.23
N ALA A 161 -2.82 5.53 -1.46
CA ALA A 161 -2.27 6.13 -0.26
C ALA A 161 -1.21 7.18 -0.61
N VAL A 162 -1.16 8.25 0.18
CA VAL A 162 -0.28 9.39 -0.02
C VAL A 162 0.75 9.41 1.10
N SER A 163 1.98 9.10 0.73
CA SER A 163 3.14 9.28 1.59
C SER A 163 3.53 10.76 1.62
N ASP A 164 3.61 11.35 2.82
CA ASP A 164 4.03 12.75 2.97
C ASP A 164 5.52 12.96 2.66
N ASN A 165 5.92 14.20 2.34
CA ASN A 165 7.33 14.51 1.99
C ASN A 165 8.33 14.23 3.13
N LEU A 166 7.81 14.10 4.35
CA LEU A 166 8.56 13.83 5.57
C LEU A 166 8.92 12.35 5.67
N THR A 167 8.24 11.48 4.92
CA THR A 167 8.56 10.07 4.79
C THR A 167 9.77 9.88 3.88
N LYS A 168 10.84 9.29 4.43
CA LYS A 168 12.14 9.11 3.78
C LYS A 168 12.45 7.67 3.38
N LEU A 169 11.66 6.74 3.90
CA LEU A 169 11.65 5.33 3.55
C LEU A 169 10.25 4.81 3.87
N LEU A 170 9.63 4.10 2.94
CA LEU A 170 8.34 3.46 3.11
C LEU A 170 8.33 2.09 2.42
N LEU A 171 8.30 1.02 3.22
CA LEU A 171 8.18 -0.35 2.73
C LEU A 171 6.83 -0.92 3.14
N HIS A 172 5.84 -0.86 2.23
CA HIS A 172 4.55 -1.52 2.44
C HIS A 172 4.73 -3.04 2.53
N GLY A 173 5.52 -3.64 1.63
CA GLY A 173 5.67 -5.10 1.58
C GLY A 173 4.56 -5.80 0.79
N ASP A 174 3.79 -5.06 0.01
CA ASP A 174 2.59 -5.47 -0.74
C ASP A 174 2.83 -5.78 -2.24
N GLY A 175 4.08 -5.73 -2.69
CA GLY A 175 4.48 -5.97 -4.08
C GLY A 175 4.38 -7.43 -4.58
N THR A 176 5.18 -7.77 -5.59
CA THR A 176 5.35 -9.17 -6.01
C THR A 176 6.36 -9.88 -5.11
N PRO A 177 6.38 -11.23 -4.99
CA PRO A 177 7.11 -11.92 -3.90
C PRO A 177 8.60 -11.56 -3.74
N LEU A 178 9.23 -11.05 -4.80
CA LEU A 178 10.64 -10.68 -4.85
C LEU A 178 10.87 -9.16 -5.00
N ASN A 179 9.80 -8.38 -5.22
CA ASN A 179 9.85 -6.94 -5.48
C ASN A 179 9.46 -6.17 -4.21
N ILE A 180 10.46 -5.90 -3.38
CA ILE A 180 10.35 -5.01 -2.24
C ILE A 180 10.87 -3.65 -2.69
N VAL A 181 10.01 -2.65 -2.66
CA VAL A 181 10.26 -1.32 -3.19
C VAL A 181 10.06 -0.30 -2.09
N ASP A 182 10.88 0.76 -2.10
CA ASP A 182 10.62 1.96 -1.32
C ASP A 182 9.58 2.84 -2.04
N SER A 183 8.42 3.00 -1.41
CA SER A 183 7.31 3.83 -1.88
C SER A 183 7.35 5.25 -1.31
N SER A 184 8.46 5.66 -0.69
CA SER A 184 8.65 7.06 -0.27
C SER A 184 8.77 7.99 -1.49
N PRO A 185 8.54 9.32 -1.33
CA PRO A 185 8.66 10.27 -2.43
C PRO A 185 10.04 10.34 -3.11
N ASP A 186 11.10 9.94 -2.41
CA ASP A 186 12.45 9.78 -2.98
C ASP A 186 12.97 8.35 -2.71
N PRO A 187 12.63 7.36 -3.55
CA PRO A 187 12.91 5.95 -3.29
C PRO A 187 14.39 5.61 -3.11
N LYS A 188 14.72 4.88 -2.04
CA LYS A 188 16.04 4.28 -1.80
C LYS A 188 16.17 2.91 -2.46
N ILE A 189 17.41 2.51 -2.75
CA ILE A 189 17.68 1.17 -3.28
C ILE A 189 17.56 0.16 -2.14
N ILE A 190 16.64 -0.78 -2.29
CA ILE A 190 16.45 -1.91 -1.37
C ILE A 190 17.10 -3.16 -1.98
N SER A 191 18.12 -3.69 -1.31
CA SER A 191 18.82 -4.91 -1.71
C SER A 191 18.47 -6.07 -0.77
N ARG A 192 17.99 -7.16 -1.36
CA ARG A 192 17.60 -8.40 -0.66
C ARG A 192 18.82 -9.32 -0.49
N HIS A 193 19.00 -9.84 0.72
CA HIS A 193 19.99 -10.87 1.03
C HIS A 193 19.27 -12.12 1.51
N GLY A 194 19.76 -13.29 1.10
CA GLY A 194 19.08 -14.56 1.35
C GLY A 194 17.78 -14.73 0.58
N GLN A 195 16.76 -15.24 1.26
CA GLN A 195 15.45 -15.62 0.73
C GLN A 195 14.31 -14.77 1.29
N VAL A 196 14.57 -13.49 1.63
CA VAL A 196 13.51 -12.54 2.02
C VAL A 196 12.41 -12.51 0.98
N THR A 197 11.17 -12.82 1.32
CA THR A 197 10.04 -12.87 0.38
C THR A 197 8.90 -11.96 0.85
N GLN A 198 7.78 -11.93 0.13
CA GLN A 198 6.55 -11.33 0.63
C GLN A 198 5.47 -12.41 0.85
N SER A 199 4.79 -12.33 1.99
CA SER A 199 3.77 -13.29 2.42
C SER A 199 2.37 -12.82 2.06
N VAL A 200 1.62 -13.65 1.33
CA VAL A 200 0.19 -13.41 1.02
C VAL A 200 -0.76 -13.89 2.12
N SER A 201 -0.30 -14.78 3.01
CA SER A 201 -1.13 -15.37 4.06
C SER A 201 -0.96 -14.69 5.41
N GLU A 202 0.13 -13.96 5.58
CA GLU A 202 0.47 -13.27 6.83
C GLU A 202 0.75 -11.82 6.46
N HIS A 203 -0.21 -10.95 6.76
CA HIS A 203 -0.17 -9.51 6.51
C HIS A 203 -0.99 -8.81 7.59
N MET A 204 -0.64 -7.57 7.92
CA MET A 204 -1.36 -6.79 8.93
C MET A 204 -2.68 -6.26 8.36
N PHE A 205 -2.65 -5.76 7.13
CA PHE A 205 -3.80 -5.14 6.48
C PHE A 205 -4.37 -6.02 5.37
N SER A 206 -5.70 -6.15 5.33
CA SER A 206 -6.44 -7.11 4.51
C SER A 206 -6.28 -6.97 2.99
N SER A 207 -5.63 -5.90 2.53
CA SER A 207 -5.39 -5.61 1.12
C SER A 207 -3.98 -5.98 0.64
N GLY A 208 -3.10 -6.48 1.53
CA GLY A 208 -1.66 -6.51 1.27
C GLY A 208 -0.96 -7.86 1.44
N ARG A 209 0.35 -7.82 1.23
CA ARG A 209 1.34 -8.81 1.66
C ARG A 209 2.21 -8.14 2.72
N SER A 210 3.00 -8.93 3.46
CA SER A 210 4.06 -8.41 4.33
C SER A 210 5.43 -8.93 3.92
N ILE A 211 6.50 -8.27 4.34
CA ILE A 211 7.87 -8.73 4.13
C ILE A 211 8.17 -9.88 5.10
N ARG A 212 8.61 -11.02 4.57
CA ARG A 212 8.88 -12.25 5.30
C ARG A 212 10.37 -12.55 5.36
N PHE A 213 10.86 -12.74 6.58
CA PHE A 213 12.21 -13.16 6.92
C PHE A 213 12.13 -14.57 7.51
N GLU A 214 12.50 -15.60 6.74
CA GLU A 214 12.40 -16.99 7.20
C GLU A 214 13.56 -17.39 8.10
N ASN A 215 14.77 -16.89 7.79
CA ASN A 215 16.02 -17.15 8.50
C ASN A 215 16.20 -18.63 8.85
N THR A 216 16.95 -19.35 8.01
CA THR A 216 17.23 -20.78 8.18
C THR A 216 18.62 -21.00 8.79
N ILE A 217 18.96 -22.23 9.14
CA ILE A 217 20.29 -22.55 9.68
C ILE A 217 21.42 -22.21 8.69
N THR A 218 21.14 -22.15 7.38
CA THR A 218 22.16 -22.00 6.33
C THR A 218 22.00 -20.74 5.48
N VAL A 219 20.93 -19.98 5.70
CA VAL A 219 20.61 -18.78 4.92
C VAL A 219 20.07 -17.73 5.86
N ASP A 220 20.79 -16.61 5.92
CA ASP A 220 20.37 -15.40 6.62
C ASP A 220 19.58 -14.50 5.67
N ASP A 221 18.41 -14.07 6.12
CA ASP A 221 17.47 -13.23 5.42
C ASP A 221 17.47 -11.83 6.03
N TYR A 222 17.81 -10.83 5.22
CA TYR A 222 17.72 -9.43 5.60
C TYR A 222 17.65 -8.52 4.37
N LEU A 223 17.27 -7.27 4.59
CA LEU A 223 17.33 -6.21 3.60
C LEU A 223 18.46 -5.25 3.94
N THR A 224 19.00 -4.64 2.90
CA THR A 224 19.86 -3.47 3.02
C THR A 224 19.25 -2.30 2.28
N VAL A 225 19.33 -1.12 2.87
CA VAL A 225 18.90 0.16 2.31
C VAL A 225 20.16 0.98 2.01
N SER A 226 20.23 1.54 0.81
CA SER A 226 21.36 2.39 0.41
C SER A 226 21.53 3.58 1.34
N ALA A 227 22.79 3.95 1.59
CA ALA A 227 23.19 5.19 2.25
C ALA A 227 22.49 6.41 1.60
N SER A 228 22.03 7.36 2.42
CA SER A 228 21.30 8.55 1.95
C SER A 228 21.32 9.69 2.97
N PRO A 229 21.47 10.96 2.52
CA PRO A 229 21.37 12.14 3.40
C PRO A 229 19.99 12.30 4.07
N ASP A 230 18.97 11.59 3.59
CA ASP A 230 17.66 11.57 4.24
C ASP A 230 17.68 10.87 5.62
N PHE A 231 18.74 10.14 5.94
CA PHE A 231 18.93 9.51 7.25
C PHE A 231 19.93 10.26 8.15
N ASP A 232 20.34 11.48 7.76
CA ASP A 232 21.06 12.41 8.66
C ASP A 232 20.05 13.25 9.46
N PHE A 233 19.86 12.94 10.74
CA PHE A 233 18.94 13.66 11.61
C PHE A 233 19.70 14.72 12.41
N ALA A 234 19.47 15.99 12.12
CA ALA A 234 20.17 17.09 12.77
C ALA A 234 19.87 17.16 14.28
N ALA A 235 20.67 17.94 15.01
CA ALA A 235 20.42 18.20 16.43
C ALA A 235 19.03 18.83 16.63
N ALA A 236 18.28 18.33 17.61
CA ALA A 236 16.88 18.70 17.89
C ALA A 236 15.90 18.55 16.71
N GLU A 237 16.27 17.86 15.63
CA GLU A 237 15.35 17.53 14.55
C GLU A 237 14.48 16.34 14.94
N ALA A 238 13.16 16.48 14.81
CA ALA A 238 12.25 15.40 15.12
C ALA A 238 12.35 14.27 14.08
N PHE A 239 12.15 13.02 14.51
CA PHE A 239 12.05 11.88 13.60
C PHE A 239 11.12 10.81 14.16
N THR A 240 10.62 9.96 13.28
CA THR A 240 9.82 8.79 13.66
C THR A 240 10.24 7.58 12.83
N VAL A 241 10.55 6.46 13.50
CA VAL A 241 10.67 5.15 12.87
C VAL A 241 9.52 4.29 13.38
N ASP A 242 8.64 3.83 12.50
CA ASP A 242 7.46 3.07 12.88
C ASP A 242 7.11 1.94 11.90
N PHE A 243 6.67 0.80 12.43
CA PHE A 243 6.31 -0.36 11.62
C PHE A 243 5.47 -1.39 12.40
N TRP A 244 4.79 -2.26 11.65
CA TRP A 244 4.16 -3.46 12.18
C TRP A 244 5.12 -4.64 12.08
N PHE A 245 5.14 -5.49 13.10
CA PHE A 245 5.92 -6.72 13.07
C PHE A 245 5.16 -7.89 13.70
N ARG A 246 5.52 -9.10 13.26
CA ARG A 246 5.08 -10.35 13.86
C ARG A 246 6.25 -11.32 13.91
N SER A 247 6.84 -11.52 15.10
CA SER A 247 7.95 -12.45 15.26
C SER A 247 7.47 -13.90 15.35
N THR A 248 8.30 -14.82 14.86
CA THR A 248 8.08 -16.27 14.96
C THR A 248 9.24 -16.99 15.67
N SER A 249 10.24 -16.24 16.16
CA SER A 249 11.34 -16.77 16.96
C SER A 249 11.30 -16.24 18.40
N PRO A 250 11.60 -17.08 19.40
CA PRO A 250 11.68 -16.69 20.79
C PRO A 250 13.10 -16.22 21.21
N THR A 251 13.99 -15.95 20.26
CA THR A 251 15.37 -15.47 20.53
C THR A 251 15.48 -13.95 20.38
N MET A 252 16.57 -13.37 20.87
CA MET A 252 16.90 -11.97 20.60
C MET A 252 17.10 -11.77 19.09
N GLN A 253 16.53 -10.68 18.55
CA GLN A 253 16.45 -10.41 17.12
C GLN A 253 16.49 -8.90 16.86
N ASN A 254 17.24 -8.45 15.85
CA ASN A 254 17.24 -7.05 15.45
C ASN A 254 16.33 -6.86 14.22
N MET A 255 15.33 -5.98 14.35
CA MET A 255 14.33 -5.71 13.32
C MET A 255 14.75 -4.55 12.41
N PHE A 256 15.43 -3.57 12.97
CA PHE A 256 15.83 -2.33 12.29
C PHE A 256 17.18 -1.89 12.85
N SER A 257 18.18 -1.72 11.99
CA SER A 257 19.54 -1.33 12.38
C SER A 257 20.11 -0.36 11.36
N PHE A 258 20.03 0.93 11.66
CA PHE A 258 20.53 2.00 10.78
C PHE A 258 21.77 2.65 11.39
N GLY A 259 22.73 3.03 10.55
CA GLY A 259 23.97 3.72 10.91
C GLY A 259 25.16 2.82 11.22
N ALA A 260 26.13 3.40 11.93
CA ALA A 260 27.43 2.82 12.23
C ALA A 260 27.71 2.70 13.74
N ALA A 261 28.75 1.96 14.09
CA ALA A 261 29.23 1.86 15.46
C ALA A 261 29.54 3.26 16.00
N GLY A 262 28.78 3.69 17.01
CA GLY A 262 28.90 5.01 17.62
C GLY A 262 27.90 6.05 17.11
N SER A 263 27.14 5.75 16.04
CA SER A 263 26.03 6.55 15.51
C SER A 263 25.02 5.60 14.84
N ASN A 264 24.11 5.01 15.63
CA ASN A 264 23.20 3.98 15.12
C ASN A 264 21.85 3.96 15.82
N ILE A 265 20.77 3.71 15.09
CA ILE A 265 19.45 3.41 15.67
C ILE A 265 19.19 1.92 15.48
N ASP A 266 18.99 1.21 16.59
CA ASP A 266 18.56 -0.19 16.59
C ASP A 266 17.19 -0.34 17.27
N ILE A 267 16.30 -1.13 16.68
CA ILE A 267 15.06 -1.61 17.31
C ILE A 267 15.13 -3.13 17.38
N VAL A 268 15.31 -3.61 18.61
CA VAL A 268 15.60 -5.01 18.94
C VAL A 268 14.43 -5.62 19.69
N LEU A 269 14.05 -6.83 19.31
CA LEU A 269 13.19 -7.69 20.11
C LEU A 269 14.07 -8.52 21.04
N ASN A 270 13.99 -8.29 22.35
CA ASN A 270 14.70 -9.10 23.36
C ASN A 270 13.70 -9.88 24.24
N PRO A 271 13.46 -11.15 23.96
CA PRO A 271 12.54 -11.98 24.74
C PRO A 271 13.16 -12.54 26.04
N THR A 272 14.45 -12.29 26.31
CA THR A 272 15.16 -12.83 27.49
C THR A 272 15.56 -11.72 28.46
N VAL A 273 15.69 -12.05 29.75
CA VAL A 273 16.17 -11.12 30.79
C VAL A 273 17.71 -10.94 30.74
N ALA A 274 18.35 -11.42 29.67
CA ALA A 274 19.79 -11.34 29.46
C ALA A 274 20.15 -10.17 28.53
N GLY A 275 21.31 -9.57 28.77
CA GLY A 275 21.83 -8.44 27.98
C GLY A 275 21.78 -7.10 28.71
N THR A 276 21.92 -6.01 27.95
CA THR A 276 22.12 -4.64 28.46
C THR A 276 20.89 -4.04 29.13
N CYS A 277 19.70 -4.59 28.87
CA CYS A 277 18.44 -4.31 29.58
C CYS A 277 18.07 -5.55 30.41
N ALA A 278 17.89 -5.41 31.72
CA ALA A 278 17.41 -6.48 32.60
C ALA A 278 15.89 -6.71 32.48
N SER A 279 15.34 -6.57 31.28
CA SER A 279 13.91 -6.62 30.98
C SER A 279 13.67 -7.25 29.63
N THR A 280 12.56 -7.98 29.52
CA THR A 280 12.05 -8.55 28.26
C THR A 280 11.17 -7.54 27.53
N GLY A 281 11.20 -7.54 26.20
CA GLY A 281 10.35 -6.70 25.34
C GLY A 281 11.11 -6.07 24.18
N ILE A 282 10.63 -4.89 23.73
CA ILE A 282 11.28 -4.14 22.66
C ILE A 282 12.30 -3.19 23.27
N ILE A 283 13.51 -3.21 22.73
CA ILE A 283 14.61 -2.34 23.11
C ILE A 283 14.88 -1.43 21.92
N ALA A 284 14.80 -0.12 22.14
CA ALA A 284 15.42 0.83 21.23
C ALA A 284 16.78 1.22 21.78
N TYR A 285 17.81 1.07 20.96
CA TYR A 285 19.17 1.44 21.30
C TYR A 285 19.65 2.52 20.33
N TRP A 286 20.29 3.55 20.87
CA TRP A 286 20.98 4.54 20.06
C TRP A 286 22.26 5.04 20.72
N ASN A 287 23.35 5.06 19.95
CA ASN A 287 24.57 5.75 20.33
C ASN A 287 24.65 7.10 19.63
N GLY A 288 24.45 8.20 20.35
CA GLY A 288 24.90 9.52 19.91
C GLY A 288 26.33 9.76 20.39
N ASN A 289 27.33 9.38 19.60
CA ASN A 289 28.78 9.64 19.68
C ASN A 289 29.55 9.39 21.01
N ILE A 290 28.96 9.42 22.22
CA ILE A 290 29.72 9.32 23.49
C ILE A 290 29.03 8.50 24.61
N THR A 291 27.73 8.20 24.60
CA THR A 291 27.14 7.28 25.61
C THR A 291 25.87 6.60 25.08
N GLY A 292 25.78 5.27 25.18
CA GLY A 292 24.66 4.49 24.64
C GLY A 292 23.36 4.73 25.40
N ASN A 293 22.50 5.57 24.83
CA ASN A 293 21.14 5.77 25.30
C ASN A 293 20.28 4.56 24.89
N LYS A 294 19.44 4.10 25.80
CA LYS A 294 18.58 2.93 25.57
C LYS A 294 17.23 3.13 26.23
N ILE A 295 16.19 2.73 25.53
CA ILE A 295 14.83 2.64 26.08
C ILE A 295 14.48 1.16 26.14
N CYS A 296 14.37 0.63 27.36
CA CYS A 296 14.02 -0.76 27.61
C CYS A 296 12.49 -0.85 27.82
N GLY A 297 11.75 -1.24 26.80
CA GLY A 297 10.30 -1.42 26.86
C GLY A 297 9.93 -2.75 27.52
N GLY A 298 9.93 -2.82 28.85
CA GLY A 298 9.49 -4.00 29.59
C GLY A 298 8.89 -3.67 30.95
N THR A 299 7.62 -4.05 31.16
CA THR A 299 7.12 -4.38 32.51
C THR A 299 7.02 -5.89 32.62
N THR A 300 7.22 -6.39 33.83
CA THR A 300 7.59 -7.77 34.19
C THR A 300 6.68 -8.91 33.71
N ASN A 301 5.61 -8.68 32.92
CA ASN A 301 4.67 -9.74 32.53
C ASN A 301 3.89 -9.56 31.20
N SER A 302 4.15 -8.57 30.33
CA SER A 302 3.25 -8.34 29.17
C SER A 302 3.75 -8.80 27.79
N TYR A 303 5.05 -9.03 27.59
CA TYR A 303 5.60 -9.24 26.24
C TYR A 303 6.37 -10.56 26.04
N THR A 304 6.44 -11.46 27.04
CA THR A 304 7.30 -12.66 26.97
C THR A 304 6.63 -13.91 26.38
N SER A 305 5.30 -13.99 26.36
CA SER A 305 4.59 -15.17 25.83
C SER A 305 3.65 -14.88 24.65
N ASN A 306 3.41 -13.59 24.31
CA ASN A 306 2.43 -13.19 23.29
C ASN A 306 3.00 -12.31 22.16
N ILE A 307 4.28 -11.90 22.24
CA ILE A 307 4.95 -11.14 21.15
C ILE A 307 5.33 -12.02 19.96
N THR A 308 5.44 -13.32 20.19
CA THR A 308 5.53 -14.30 19.12
C THR A 308 4.13 -14.66 18.68
N VAL A 309 3.89 -14.66 17.36
CA VAL A 309 2.64 -15.06 16.68
C VAL A 309 1.47 -14.07 16.61
N THR A 310 1.57 -12.85 17.16
CA THR A 310 0.60 -11.77 16.89
C THR A 310 1.28 -10.53 16.30
N TRP A 311 0.50 -9.68 15.63
CA TRP A 311 0.99 -8.41 15.08
C TRP A 311 1.05 -7.34 16.16
N HIS A 312 2.17 -6.63 16.21
CA HIS A 312 2.39 -5.50 17.09
C HIS A 312 2.89 -4.30 16.30
N HIS A 313 2.52 -3.10 16.75
CA HIS A 313 3.08 -1.85 16.20
C HIS A 313 4.19 -1.35 17.13
N VAL A 314 5.30 -0.93 16.54
CA VAL A 314 6.38 -0.25 17.26
C VAL A 314 6.62 1.12 16.64
N ALA A 315 6.85 2.12 17.49
CA ALA A 315 7.30 3.44 17.05
C ALA A 315 8.40 3.98 17.97
N LEU A 316 9.55 4.31 17.40
CA LEU A 316 10.60 5.08 18.05
C LEU A 316 10.50 6.53 17.56
N ILE A 317 10.32 7.45 18.49
CA ILE A 317 10.00 8.84 18.16
C ILE A 317 10.96 9.75 18.92
N ARG A 318 11.57 10.69 18.20
CA ARG A 318 12.26 11.84 18.81
C ARG A 318 11.47 13.11 18.53
N GLU A 319 11.19 13.86 19.58
CA GLU A 319 10.55 15.17 19.56
C GLU A 319 11.58 16.30 19.37
N THR A 320 11.13 17.50 19.00
CA THR A 320 12.00 18.68 18.89
C THR A 320 12.59 19.14 20.23
N SER A 321 12.01 18.71 21.36
CA SER A 321 12.59 18.86 22.71
C SER A 321 13.83 17.99 22.94
N GLY A 322 14.11 17.05 22.04
CA GLY A 322 15.12 16.00 22.20
C GLY A 322 14.60 14.77 22.96
N ASP A 323 13.35 14.78 23.43
CA ASP A 323 12.79 13.60 24.10
C ASP A 323 12.61 12.46 23.10
N VAL A 324 13.17 11.30 23.42
CA VAL A 324 13.05 10.07 22.67
C VAL A 324 12.16 9.11 23.44
N ASN A 325 11.10 8.65 22.79
CA ASN A 325 10.09 7.78 23.34
C ASN A 325 9.94 6.53 22.45
N LEU A 326 9.77 5.38 23.09
CA LEU A 326 9.42 4.12 22.43
C LEU A 326 7.98 3.78 22.74
N TYR A 327 7.21 3.46 21.72
CA TYR A 327 5.81 3.04 21.82
C TYR A 327 5.64 1.62 21.30
N VAL A 328 4.82 0.85 21.99
CA VAL A 328 4.38 -0.49 21.56
C VAL A 328 2.87 -0.54 21.63
N ASP A 329 2.23 -0.91 20.52
CA ASP A 329 0.78 -0.90 20.35
C ASP A 329 0.16 0.45 20.77
N GLY A 330 0.87 1.54 20.44
CA GLY A 330 0.45 2.92 20.72
C GLY A 330 0.61 3.37 22.17
N LYS A 331 1.25 2.58 23.04
CA LYS A 331 1.52 2.96 24.44
C LYS A 331 3.02 3.17 24.66
N ALA A 332 3.38 4.26 25.32
CA ALA A 332 4.76 4.52 25.71
C ALA A 332 5.27 3.40 26.63
N VAL A 333 6.47 2.90 26.35
CA VAL A 333 7.14 1.85 27.12
C VAL A 333 8.56 2.27 27.51
N GLY A 334 9.04 1.75 28.64
CA GLY A 334 10.36 2.10 29.16
C GLY A 334 10.39 3.51 29.76
N THR A 335 11.60 4.02 29.96
CA THR A 335 11.84 5.40 30.42
C THR A 335 12.28 6.22 29.23
N SER A 336 11.63 7.37 29.01
CA SER A 336 12.06 8.32 28.00
C SER A 336 13.50 8.77 28.27
N VAL A 337 14.24 9.03 27.21
CA VAL A 337 15.58 9.59 27.29
C VAL A 337 15.59 10.93 26.58
N ASN A 338 16.38 11.88 27.06
CA ASN A 338 16.56 13.15 26.37
C ASN A 338 17.89 13.10 25.61
N ASP A 339 17.81 13.26 24.30
CA ASP A 339 18.96 13.31 23.43
C ASP A 339 18.69 14.18 22.20
N ALA A 340 19.14 15.43 22.34
CA ALA A 340 19.05 16.45 21.31
C ALA A 340 20.27 16.45 20.36
N THR A 341 21.17 15.46 20.45
CA THR A 341 22.35 15.42 19.57
C THR A 341 21.98 15.01 18.14
N GLY A 342 22.79 15.43 17.16
CA GLY A 342 22.61 14.99 15.78
C GLY A 342 22.94 13.50 15.63
N ILE A 343 22.21 12.81 14.77
CA ILE A 343 22.39 11.40 14.41
C ILE A 343 22.64 11.32 12.92
N ASP A 344 23.90 11.15 12.53
CA ASP A 344 24.22 10.88 11.13
C ASP A 344 24.16 9.36 10.89
N LEU A 345 23.15 8.91 10.15
CA LEU A 345 23.01 7.53 9.65
C LEU A 345 23.14 7.50 8.11
N SER A 346 23.63 8.59 7.50
CA SER A 346 23.58 8.80 6.06
C SER A 346 24.70 8.12 5.27
N THR A 347 25.81 7.76 5.92
CA THR A 347 27.03 7.30 5.26
C THR A 347 27.14 5.79 5.09
N ASP A 348 26.42 5.02 5.89
CA ASP A 348 26.56 3.58 5.98
C ASP A 348 25.38 2.83 5.35
N ILE A 349 25.63 1.57 5.02
CA ILE A 349 24.55 0.66 4.61
C ILE A 349 23.67 0.43 5.83
N ASN A 350 22.37 0.59 5.63
CA ASN A 350 21.35 0.44 6.65
C ASN A 350 20.68 -0.92 6.51
N TYR A 351 20.30 -1.56 7.63
CA TYR A 351 19.83 -2.94 7.67
C TYR A 351 18.41 -3.04 8.22
N ILE A 352 17.63 -3.94 7.65
CA ILE A 352 16.30 -4.33 8.15
C ILE A 352 16.29 -5.86 8.26
N GLY A 353 15.88 -6.35 9.41
CA GLY A 353 15.83 -7.78 9.73
C GLY A 353 17.17 -8.39 10.16
N THR A 354 18.20 -7.57 10.42
CA THR A 354 19.44 -8.01 11.09
C THR A 354 20.15 -6.83 11.74
N SER A 355 21.13 -7.10 12.60
CA SER A 355 22.04 -6.09 13.14
C SER A 355 23.12 -5.73 12.13
N ARG A 356 23.74 -4.54 12.26
CA ARG A 356 24.87 -4.12 11.40
C ARG A 356 26.02 -5.14 11.32
N SER A 357 26.25 -5.91 12.38
CA SER A 357 27.25 -6.99 12.41
C SER A 357 26.75 -8.32 11.83
N THR A 358 25.53 -8.33 11.28
CA THR A 358 24.83 -9.49 10.73
C THR A 358 24.84 -10.69 11.68
N ALA A 359 24.57 -10.44 12.97
CA ALA A 359 24.63 -11.45 14.02
C ALA A 359 23.24 -11.79 14.60
N ASP A 360 22.33 -10.82 14.58
CA ASP A 360 21.02 -10.91 15.26
C ASP A 360 19.88 -10.83 14.25
N HIS A 361 19.66 -11.91 13.50
CA HIS A 361 18.68 -11.97 12.42
C HIS A 361 17.23 -12.07 12.93
N PHE A 362 16.34 -11.23 12.41
CA PHE A 362 14.92 -11.26 12.70
C PHE A 362 14.19 -12.35 11.93
N LYS A 363 13.39 -13.16 12.61
CA LYS A 363 12.60 -14.23 12.00
C LYS A 363 11.12 -13.97 12.18
N GLY A 364 10.44 -13.61 11.09
CA GLY A 364 9.03 -13.25 11.13
C GLY A 364 8.61 -12.37 9.96
N TYR A 365 7.68 -11.47 10.23
CA TYR A 365 7.06 -10.59 9.26
C TYR A 365 7.20 -9.13 9.68
N ILE A 366 7.43 -8.23 8.71
CA ILE A 366 7.36 -6.77 8.87
C ILE A 366 6.40 -6.23 7.81
N ASP A 367 5.57 -5.29 8.20
CA ASP A 367 4.57 -4.65 7.34
C ASP A 367 4.56 -3.14 7.63
N GLU A 368 4.31 -2.33 6.60
CA GLU A 368 4.28 -0.86 6.69
C GLU A 368 5.48 -0.26 7.45
N LEU A 369 6.71 -0.49 6.98
CA LEU A 369 7.89 0.11 7.61
C LEU A 369 8.14 1.52 7.10
N ARG A 370 8.17 2.48 8.03
CA ARG A 370 8.39 3.89 7.72
C ARG A 370 9.51 4.52 8.53
N VAL A 371 10.30 5.34 7.86
CA VAL A 371 11.24 6.30 8.49
C VAL A 371 10.81 7.70 8.07
N SER A 372 10.63 8.59 9.04
CA SER A 372 10.21 9.97 8.84
C SER A 372 11.22 10.92 9.44
N LYS A 373 11.54 11.99 8.71
CA LYS A 373 12.47 13.06 9.11
C LYS A 373 11.73 14.38 9.24
N GLY A 374 12.06 15.16 10.27
CA GLY A 374 11.44 16.45 10.57
C GLY A 374 10.13 16.36 11.35
N VAL A 375 9.70 15.17 11.78
CA VAL A 375 8.39 14.98 12.44
C VAL A 375 8.39 13.90 13.52
N ALA A 376 7.84 14.26 14.67
CA ALA A 376 7.38 13.33 15.69
C ALA A 376 5.90 13.05 15.42
N ARG A 377 5.58 11.92 14.79
CA ARG A 377 4.20 11.62 14.37
C ARG A 377 3.24 11.46 15.55
N TRP A 378 3.77 11.14 16.74
CA TRP A 378 3.03 11.06 17.99
C TRP A 378 3.88 11.59 19.15
N ILE A 379 3.26 12.34 20.06
CA ILE A 379 3.88 12.92 21.27
C ILE A 379 3.23 12.42 22.57
N ALA A 380 2.31 11.47 22.44
CA ALA A 380 1.59 10.83 23.54
C ALA A 380 1.09 9.45 23.08
N ASN A 381 0.45 8.71 23.97
CA ASN A 381 -0.19 7.44 23.60
C ASN A 381 -1.20 7.65 22.45
N PHE A 382 -1.24 6.71 21.52
CA PHE A 382 -2.05 6.79 20.30
C PHE A 382 -2.73 5.45 20.01
N THR A 383 -3.66 5.45 19.06
CA THR A 383 -4.17 4.22 18.44
C THR A 383 -3.31 3.93 17.22
N PRO A 384 -2.65 2.75 17.13
CA PRO A 384 -1.85 2.40 15.96
C PRO A 384 -2.63 2.52 14.65
N PRO A 385 -1.95 2.83 13.52
CA PRO A 385 -2.60 2.96 12.22
C PRO A 385 -3.44 1.73 11.87
N THR A 386 -4.71 1.92 11.48
CA THR A 386 -5.63 0.83 11.14
C THR A 386 -5.76 0.59 9.64
N SER A 387 -4.89 1.21 8.85
CA SER A 387 -4.75 1.03 7.41
C SER A 387 -3.28 1.11 7.01
N ALA A 388 -2.96 0.59 5.82
CA ALA A 388 -1.68 0.83 5.15
C ALA A 388 -1.38 2.34 5.09
N TYR A 389 -0.09 2.69 5.16
CA TYR A 389 0.41 4.05 5.25
C TYR A 389 0.22 4.87 3.99
#